data_AF-A0A947JCR5-F1
#
_entry.id   AF-A0A947JCR5-F1
#
_cell.length_a   1.000
_cell.length_b   1.000
_cell.length_c   1.000
_cell.angle_alpha   90.00
_cell.angle_beta   90.00
_cell.angle_gamma   90.00
#
_symmetry.space_group_name_H-M   'P 1'
#
loop_
_entity.id
_entity.type
_entity.pdbx_description
1 polymer ?
#
loop_
_entity_poly.entity_id
_entity_poly.type
_entity_poly.pdbx_seq_one_letter_code
_entity_poly.pdbx_strand_id
1 'polypeptide(L)'
;MIITRQKDLKEILKFIGAGTRVFIVGCGECSTTCKTGGEDDVKKAIKALEAEGKTVTGYSIPSAPCVAAKVKVELTKNRKAIESSEAVLVFACGLGIQSVKDNLRLDRPIHTGCDTLFMGQVDSKNAFLERCSACGDCVLELTGTICPVTRCPKSLLNGPCGGQDKGK
;
A
#
# COMPACT_ATOMS: atom_id res chain seq x y z
N MET A 1 7.36 -0.77 8.46
CA MET A 1 6.41 -0.24 7.44
C MET A 1 6.23 -1.25 6.33
N ILE A 2 5.13 -1.18 5.58
CA ILE A 2 4.93 -2.03 4.39
C ILE A 2 5.43 -1.26 3.16
N ILE A 3 6.36 -1.85 2.42
CA ILE A 3 6.87 -1.30 1.17
C ILE A 3 5.87 -1.57 0.06
N THR A 4 5.50 -0.53 -0.67
CA THR A 4 4.56 -0.61 -1.79
C THR A 4 5.19 -0.12 -3.08
N ARG A 5 4.70 -0.65 -4.22
CA ARG A 5 4.96 -0.15 -5.56
C ARG A 5 3.66 0.32 -6.18
N GLN A 6 3.63 1.51 -6.76
CA GLN A 6 2.45 1.95 -7.51
C GLN A 6 2.29 1.08 -8.76
N LYS A 7 1.08 0.59 -8.99
CA LYS A 7 0.77 -0.16 -10.21
C LYS A 7 0.85 0.73 -11.43
N ASP A 8 1.23 0.13 -12.56
CA ASP A 8 1.18 0.84 -13.83
C ASP A 8 -0.25 1.26 -14.15
N LEU A 9 -0.41 2.45 -14.71
CA LEU A 9 -1.73 2.99 -15.08
C LEU A 9 -2.49 2.01 -15.99
N LYS A 10 -1.80 1.37 -16.95
CA LYS A 10 -2.39 0.37 -17.84
C LYS A 10 -2.95 -0.83 -17.09
N GLU A 11 -2.35 -1.25 -15.98
CA GLU A 11 -2.87 -2.34 -15.16
C GLU A 11 -4.13 -1.91 -14.41
N ILE A 12 -4.12 -0.70 -13.83
CA ILE A 12 -5.28 -0.12 -13.14
C ILE A 12 -6.47 0.00 -14.12
N LEU A 13 -6.23 0.50 -15.32
CA LEU A 13 -7.26 0.72 -16.34
C LEU A 13 -7.92 -0.56 -16.86
N LYS A 14 -7.29 -1.74 -16.72
CA LYS A 14 -7.92 -3.03 -17.08
C LYS A 14 -9.16 -3.32 -16.22
N PHE A 15 -9.20 -2.79 -15.00
CA PHE A 15 -10.30 -3.03 -14.06
C PHE A 15 -11.29 -1.86 -13.97
N ILE A 16 -10.93 -0.68 -14.48
CA ILE A 16 -11.77 0.52 -14.44
C ILE A 16 -12.30 0.78 -15.86
N GLY A 17 -13.60 0.54 -16.05
CA GLY A 17 -14.29 0.76 -17.33
C GLY A 17 -14.23 2.21 -17.83
N ALA A 18 -14.42 2.43 -19.13
CA ALA A 18 -14.42 3.77 -19.72
C ALA A 18 -15.55 4.63 -19.12
N GLY A 19 -15.28 5.93 -18.88
CA GLY A 19 -16.26 6.85 -18.30
C GLY A 19 -16.61 6.63 -16.82
N THR A 20 -15.97 5.66 -16.15
CA THR A 20 -16.25 5.38 -14.74
C THR A 20 -15.87 6.56 -13.84
N ARG A 21 -16.78 6.91 -12.92
CA ARG A 21 -16.53 7.90 -11.86
C ARG A 21 -15.84 7.22 -10.68
N VAL A 22 -14.67 7.69 -10.30
CA VAL A 22 -13.83 7.02 -9.27
C VAL A 22 -13.55 7.97 -8.12
N PHE A 23 -13.74 7.49 -6.89
CA PHE A 23 -13.21 8.16 -5.69
C PHE A 23 -11.87 7.54 -5.32
N ILE A 24 -10.88 8.35 -4.94
CA ILE A 24 -9.53 7.85 -4.65
C ILE A 24 -9.22 7.90 -3.15
N VAL A 25 -8.63 6.83 -2.62
CA VAL A 25 -8.11 6.79 -1.24
C VAL A 25 -6.61 6.53 -1.29
N GLY A 26 -5.81 7.42 -0.71
CA GLY A 26 -4.37 7.22 -0.53
C GLY A 26 -4.02 6.68 0.84
N CYS A 27 -2.74 6.71 1.19
CA CYS A 27 -2.22 6.29 2.49
C CYS A 27 -1.20 7.30 3.00
N GLY A 28 -1.49 7.96 4.12
CA GLY A 28 -0.66 9.01 4.72
C GLY A 28 0.61 8.55 5.43
N GLU A 29 0.89 7.25 5.49
CA GLU A 29 2.02 6.68 6.24
C GLU A 29 2.95 5.89 5.30
N CYS A 30 2.81 4.56 5.23
CA CYS A 30 3.79 3.70 4.56
C CYS A 30 3.91 4.00 3.05
N SER A 31 2.78 4.16 2.34
CA SER A 31 2.82 4.42 0.89
C SER A 31 3.21 5.85 0.55
N THR A 32 2.95 6.83 1.44
CA THR A 32 3.55 8.18 1.34
C THR A 32 5.07 8.09 1.44
N THR A 33 5.60 7.37 2.44
CA THR A 33 7.05 7.17 2.57
C THR A 33 7.64 6.48 1.34
N CYS A 34 6.91 5.53 0.74
CA CYS A 34 7.32 4.86 -0.49
C CYS A 34 7.16 5.70 -1.76
N LYS A 35 6.50 6.87 -1.71
CA LYS A 35 6.12 7.69 -2.88
C LYS A 35 5.29 6.91 -3.92
N THR A 36 4.28 6.20 -3.44
CA THR A 36 3.41 5.34 -4.27
C THR A 36 1.93 5.51 -4.00
N GLY A 37 1.56 6.29 -2.99
CA GLY A 37 0.17 6.46 -2.58
C GLY A 37 -0.08 7.59 -1.61
N GLY A 38 0.91 8.49 -1.45
CA GLY A 38 0.73 9.73 -0.71
C GLY A 38 -0.05 10.76 -1.54
N GLU A 39 -0.20 11.95 -0.99
CA GLU A 39 -1.00 13.02 -1.61
C GLU A 39 -0.48 13.40 -3.01
N ASP A 40 0.83 13.57 -3.17
CA ASP A 40 1.44 13.90 -4.46
C ASP A 40 1.26 12.79 -5.50
N ASP A 41 1.33 11.53 -5.08
CA ASP A 41 1.18 10.37 -5.97
C ASP A 41 -0.28 10.22 -6.41
N VAL A 42 -1.22 10.43 -5.48
CA VAL A 42 -2.65 10.47 -5.77
C VAL A 42 -2.96 11.61 -6.74
N LYS A 43 -2.44 12.82 -6.51
CA LYS A 43 -2.63 13.97 -7.42
C LYS A 43 -2.10 13.70 -8.83
N LYS A 44 -0.97 12.99 -8.96
CA LYS A 44 -0.45 12.54 -10.28
C LYS A 44 -1.37 11.51 -10.91
N ALA A 45 -1.84 10.53 -10.14
CA ALA A 45 -2.76 9.50 -10.61
C ALA A 45 -4.09 10.09 -11.06
N ILE A 46 -4.62 11.11 -10.38
CA ILE A 46 -5.83 11.84 -10.77
C ILE A 46 -5.68 12.38 -12.19
N LYS A 47 -4.63 13.17 -12.45
CA LYS A 47 -4.35 13.74 -13.78
C LYS A 47 -4.24 12.66 -14.86
N ALA A 48 -3.58 11.56 -14.52
CA ALA A 48 -3.40 10.44 -15.45
C ALA A 48 -4.73 9.71 -15.75
N LEU A 49 -5.59 9.52 -14.76
CA LEU A 49 -6.91 8.91 -14.93
C LEU A 49 -7.86 9.82 -15.73
N GLU A 50 -7.82 11.13 -15.48
CA GLU A 50 -8.62 12.12 -16.21
C GLU A 50 -8.22 12.20 -17.69
N ALA A 51 -6.92 12.12 -17.99
CA ALA A 51 -6.41 12.05 -19.36
C ALA A 51 -6.91 10.79 -20.11
N GLU A 52 -7.22 9.71 -19.39
CA GLU A 52 -7.75 8.45 -19.91
C GLU A 52 -9.29 8.40 -19.89
N GLY A 53 -9.94 9.56 -19.74
CA GLY A 53 -11.40 9.71 -19.80
C GLY A 53 -12.14 9.20 -18.57
N LYS A 54 -11.47 9.07 -17.43
CA LYS A 54 -12.14 8.83 -16.14
C LYS A 54 -12.53 10.15 -15.48
N THR A 55 -13.50 10.12 -14.59
CA THR A 55 -13.85 11.28 -13.77
C THR A 55 -13.51 11.00 -12.32
N VAL A 56 -12.65 11.80 -11.71
CA VAL A 56 -12.36 11.67 -10.27
C VAL A 56 -13.35 12.51 -9.48
N THR A 57 -14.15 11.88 -8.63
CA THR A 57 -15.18 12.57 -7.84
C THR A 57 -14.63 13.25 -6.59
N GLY A 58 -13.44 12.84 -6.16
CA GLY A 58 -12.72 13.35 -5.01
C GLY A 58 -11.62 12.39 -4.59
N TYR A 59 -10.85 12.80 -3.60
CA TYR A 59 -9.86 11.93 -2.97
C TYR A 59 -9.74 12.21 -1.47
N SER A 60 -9.16 11.26 -0.73
CA SER A 60 -8.82 11.42 0.68
C SER A 60 -7.52 10.70 1.01
N ILE A 61 -6.79 11.19 2.01
CA ILE A 61 -5.54 10.60 2.49
C ILE A 61 -5.67 10.32 4.00
N PRO A 62 -6.27 9.18 4.41
CA PRO A 62 -6.24 8.76 5.80
C PRO A 62 -4.80 8.64 6.28
N SER A 63 -4.51 9.12 7.50
CA SER A 63 -3.16 9.06 8.06
C SER A 63 -2.60 7.63 8.07
N ALA A 64 -3.45 6.64 8.36
CA ALA A 64 -3.15 5.22 8.26
C ALA A 64 -4.42 4.47 7.82
N PRO A 65 -4.56 4.10 6.54
CA PRO A 65 -5.75 3.41 6.03
C PRO A 65 -5.97 2.03 6.64
N CYS A 66 -4.92 1.38 7.14
CA CYS A 66 -5.04 0.13 7.91
C CYS A 66 -5.69 0.31 9.30
N VAL A 67 -5.95 1.56 9.73
CA VAL A 67 -6.65 1.86 10.99
C VAL A 67 -8.08 2.29 10.68
N ALA A 68 -9.05 1.42 11.01
CA ALA A 68 -10.46 1.60 10.68
C ALA A 68 -11.02 2.97 11.13
N ALA A 69 -10.65 3.46 12.31
CA ALA A 69 -11.09 4.77 12.80
C ALA A 69 -10.65 5.93 11.89
N LYS A 70 -9.44 5.87 11.33
CA LYS A 70 -8.90 6.90 10.42
C LYS A 70 -9.63 6.87 9.08
N VAL A 71 -9.89 5.67 8.56
CA VAL A 71 -10.69 5.49 7.34
C VAL A 71 -12.11 6.03 7.53
N LYS A 72 -12.81 5.65 8.61
CA LYS A 72 -14.19 6.10 8.88
C LYS A 72 -14.32 7.62 8.90
N VAL A 73 -13.36 8.31 9.52
CA VAL A 73 -13.35 9.78 9.56
C VAL A 73 -13.27 10.36 8.14
N GLU A 74 -12.33 9.89 7.33
CA GLU A 74 -12.15 10.39 5.96
C GLU A 74 -13.32 10.02 5.02
N LEU A 75 -13.84 8.80 5.12
CA LEU A 75 -15.03 8.39 4.34
C LEU A 75 -16.27 9.22 4.73
N THR A 76 -16.42 9.57 6.01
CA THR A 76 -17.55 10.41 6.47
C THR A 76 -17.44 11.83 5.93
N LYS A 77 -16.25 12.44 5.99
CA LYS A 77 -16.00 13.79 5.44
C LYS A 77 -16.27 13.85 3.94
N ASN A 78 -15.96 12.78 3.21
CA ASN A 78 -16.05 12.72 1.76
C ASN A 78 -17.31 11.99 1.25
N ARG A 79 -18.31 11.79 2.11
CA ARG A 79 -19.49 10.97 1.80
C ARG A 79 -20.15 11.31 0.47
N LYS A 80 -20.38 12.60 0.20
CA LYS A 80 -21.02 13.06 -1.05
C LYS A 80 -20.20 12.70 -2.30
N ALA A 81 -18.87 12.84 -2.24
CA ALA A 81 -17.97 12.50 -3.34
C ALA A 81 -17.88 10.98 -3.57
N ILE A 82 -17.99 10.19 -2.51
CA ILE A 82 -18.03 8.74 -2.60
C ILE A 82 -19.37 8.27 -3.18
N GLU A 83 -20.49 8.85 -2.73
CA GLU A 83 -21.83 8.52 -3.25
C GLU A 83 -21.96 8.80 -4.76
N SER A 84 -21.31 9.86 -5.26
CA SER A 84 -21.28 10.20 -6.70
C SER A 84 -20.32 9.34 -7.53
N SER A 85 -19.44 8.56 -6.89
CA SER A 85 -18.54 7.61 -7.56
C SER A 85 -19.22 6.27 -7.83
N GLU A 86 -18.75 5.57 -8.85
CA GLU A 86 -19.14 4.21 -9.21
C GLU A 86 -18.15 3.17 -8.69
N ALA A 87 -16.92 3.58 -8.39
CA ALA A 87 -15.86 2.72 -7.87
C ALA A 87 -14.92 3.51 -6.94
N VAL A 88 -14.18 2.79 -6.09
CA VAL A 88 -13.12 3.38 -5.26
C VAL A 88 -11.77 2.79 -5.67
N LEU A 89 -10.78 3.65 -5.94
CA LEU A 89 -9.40 3.25 -6.22
C LEU A 89 -8.52 3.56 -5.01
N VAL A 90 -7.83 2.55 -4.48
CA VAL A 90 -7.06 2.67 -3.23
C VAL A 90 -5.57 2.53 -3.49
N PHE A 91 -4.79 3.59 -3.26
CA PHE A 91 -3.33 3.60 -3.29
C PHE A 91 -2.77 3.34 -1.87
N ALA A 92 -2.82 2.07 -1.46
CA ALA A 92 -2.28 1.59 -0.19
C ALA A 92 -1.83 0.13 -0.31
N CYS A 93 -1.21 -0.41 0.74
CA CYS A 93 -0.97 -1.85 0.84
C CYS A 93 -2.28 -2.65 1.00
N GLY A 94 -2.19 -3.98 0.92
CA GLY A 94 -3.35 -4.88 1.05
C GLY A 94 -4.19 -4.67 2.31
N LEU A 95 -3.56 -4.34 3.44
CA LEU A 95 -4.26 -4.04 4.70
C LEU A 95 -5.10 -2.76 4.59
N GLY A 96 -4.55 -1.72 3.95
CA GLY A 96 -5.27 -0.47 3.72
C GLY A 96 -6.46 -0.66 2.78
N ILE A 97 -6.28 -1.45 1.72
CA ILE A 97 -7.34 -1.78 0.75
C ILE A 97 -8.51 -2.50 1.45
N GLN A 98 -8.23 -3.53 2.24
CA GLN A 98 -9.25 -4.29 2.96
C GLN A 98 -9.97 -3.44 4.01
N SER A 99 -9.22 -2.65 4.79
CA SER A 99 -9.80 -1.72 5.76
C SER A 99 -10.72 -0.68 5.08
N VAL A 100 -10.38 -0.18 3.90
CA VAL A 100 -11.30 0.67 3.12
C VAL A 100 -12.56 -0.10 2.72
N LYS A 101 -12.44 -1.35 2.23
CA LYS A 101 -13.60 -2.18 1.87
C LYS A 101 -14.53 -2.41 3.07
N ASP A 102 -13.99 -2.80 4.22
CA ASP A 102 -14.75 -3.14 5.42
C ASP A 102 -15.48 -1.94 6.03
N ASN A 103 -14.96 -0.73 5.81
CA ASN A 103 -15.52 0.51 6.36
C ASN A 103 -16.33 1.32 5.35
N LEU A 104 -16.29 0.96 4.07
CA LEU A 104 -17.13 1.56 3.04
C LEU A 104 -18.56 1.03 3.17
N ARG A 105 -19.47 1.87 3.67
CA ARG A 105 -20.90 1.54 3.85
C ARG A 105 -21.71 1.62 2.55
N LEU A 106 -21.05 1.51 1.41
CA LEU A 106 -21.65 1.58 0.07
C LEU A 106 -21.12 0.39 -0.72
N ASP A 107 -22.01 -0.25 -1.47
CA ASP A 107 -21.60 -1.35 -2.34
C ASP A 107 -20.96 -0.79 -3.61
N ARG A 108 -19.65 -0.52 -3.51
CA ARG A 108 -18.82 -0.11 -4.64
C ARG A 108 -17.68 -1.11 -4.84
N PRO A 109 -17.30 -1.42 -6.09
CA PRO A 109 -16.07 -2.13 -6.37
C PRO A 109 -14.87 -1.34 -5.86
N ILE A 110 -13.92 -2.06 -5.27
CA ILE A 110 -12.63 -1.53 -4.81
C ILE A 110 -11.56 -1.99 -5.78
N HIS A 111 -10.80 -1.04 -6.32
CA HIS A 111 -9.64 -1.30 -7.17
C HIS A 111 -8.34 -0.98 -6.44
N THR A 112 -7.29 -1.69 -6.81
CA THR A 112 -5.97 -1.59 -6.17
C THR A 112 -5.06 -0.67 -6.98
N GLY A 113 -4.49 0.35 -6.35
CA GLY A 113 -3.52 1.26 -6.97
C GLY A 113 -2.06 0.89 -6.70
N CYS A 114 -1.79 0.01 -5.74
CA CYS A 114 -0.44 -0.42 -5.37
C CYS A 114 -0.33 -1.94 -5.23
N ASP A 115 0.88 -2.43 -5.46
CA ASP A 115 1.35 -3.75 -5.01
C ASP A 115 1.96 -3.64 -3.61
N THR A 116 1.70 -4.66 -2.79
CA THR A 116 2.43 -4.89 -1.54
C THR A 116 3.67 -5.70 -1.84
N LEU A 117 4.86 -5.20 -1.51
CA LEU A 117 6.11 -5.90 -1.78
C LEU A 117 6.58 -6.71 -0.56
N PHE A 118 6.94 -6.03 0.53
CA PHE A 118 7.48 -6.67 1.74
C PHE A 118 7.41 -5.70 2.94
N MET A 119 7.68 -6.20 4.14
CA MET A 119 7.85 -5.34 5.32
C MET A 119 9.31 -4.95 5.51
N GLY A 120 9.54 -3.64 5.55
CA GLY A 120 10.88 -3.11 5.55
C GLY A 120 11.06 -1.88 6.39
N GLN A 121 12.31 -1.44 6.37
CA GLN A 121 12.75 -0.13 6.83
C GLN A 121 13.26 0.68 5.63
N VAL A 122 13.24 2.00 5.77
CA VAL A 122 13.97 2.90 4.90
C VAL A 122 15.27 3.26 5.59
N ASP A 123 16.41 3.07 4.94
CA ASP A 123 17.69 3.50 5.50
C ASP A 123 17.94 5.00 5.29
N SER A 124 19.06 5.51 5.83
CA SER A 124 19.42 6.93 5.71
C SER A 124 19.70 7.40 4.28
N LYS A 125 19.81 6.48 3.32
CA LYS A 125 20.00 6.75 1.88
C LYS A 125 18.71 6.55 1.08
N ASN A 126 17.57 6.40 1.75
CA ASN A 126 16.27 6.11 1.16
C ASN A 126 16.16 4.75 0.46
N ALA A 127 17.02 3.78 0.79
CA ALA A 127 16.91 2.42 0.28
C ALA A 127 15.85 1.64 1.08
N PHE A 128 15.02 0.87 0.37
CA PHE A 128 14.06 -0.04 0.98
C PHE A 128 14.73 -1.38 1.28
N LEU A 129 14.75 -1.76 2.56
CA LEU A 129 15.39 -2.98 3.03
C LEU A 129 14.35 -3.87 3.71
N GLU A 130 14.19 -5.10 3.23
CA GLU A 130 13.37 -6.10 3.90
C GLU A 130 14.00 -6.48 5.25
N ARG A 131 13.22 -6.40 6.32
CA ARG A 131 13.70 -6.62 7.70
C ARG A 131 12.79 -7.50 8.56
N CYS A 132 11.56 -7.75 8.11
CA CYS A 132 10.61 -8.59 8.83
C CYS A 132 9.76 -9.38 7.84
N SER A 133 9.51 -10.65 8.15
CA SER A 133 8.68 -11.55 7.34
C SER A 133 7.25 -11.71 7.87
N ALA A 134 6.91 -11.13 9.03
CA ALA A 134 5.66 -11.37 9.75
C ALA A 134 5.42 -12.86 10.08
N CYS A 135 6.48 -13.61 10.44
CA CYS A 135 6.34 -15.03 10.78
C CYS A 135 5.54 -15.30 12.08
N GLY A 136 5.34 -14.30 12.93
CA GLY A 136 4.63 -14.43 14.22
C GLY A 136 5.49 -14.98 15.37
N ASP A 137 6.74 -15.36 15.10
CA ASP A 137 7.69 -15.89 16.09
C ASP A 137 8.99 -15.07 16.09
N CYS A 138 9.04 -14.04 16.94
CA CYS A 138 10.13 -13.08 16.95
C CYS A 138 11.33 -13.60 17.78
N VAL A 139 12.42 -13.91 17.10
CA VAL A 139 13.67 -14.41 17.72
C VAL A 139 14.76 -13.34 17.86
N LEU A 140 14.45 -12.06 17.62
CA LEU A 140 15.45 -10.98 17.58
C LEU A 140 16.22 -10.81 18.90
N GLU A 141 15.59 -11.11 20.03
CA GLU A 141 16.22 -11.13 21.36
C GLU A 141 17.38 -12.15 21.40
N LEU A 142 17.19 -13.31 20.76
CA LEU A 142 18.16 -14.41 20.76
C LEU A 142 19.26 -14.22 19.71
N THR A 143 18.99 -13.44 18.67
CA THR A 143 19.90 -13.30 17.51
C THR A 143 20.64 -11.96 17.49
N GLY A 144 20.69 -11.24 18.62
CA GLY A 144 21.37 -9.96 18.71
C GLY A 144 20.81 -8.93 17.73
N THR A 145 19.49 -8.89 17.56
CA THR A 145 18.74 -8.01 16.62
C THR A 145 18.92 -8.30 15.12
N ILE A 146 19.52 -9.44 14.75
CA ILE A 146 19.67 -9.87 13.35
C ILE A 146 18.58 -10.88 13.00
N CYS A 147 17.60 -10.50 12.18
CA CYS A 147 16.52 -11.41 11.76
C CYS A 147 17.06 -12.56 10.87
N PRO A 148 17.07 -13.83 11.31
CA PRO A 148 17.60 -14.92 10.50
C PRO A 148 16.70 -15.23 9.30
N VAL A 149 15.41 -14.89 9.34
CA VAL A 149 14.48 -15.15 8.25
C VAL A 149 14.73 -14.22 7.05
N THR A 150 14.94 -12.93 7.30
CA THR A 150 15.11 -11.93 6.22
C THR A 150 16.57 -11.54 5.97
N ARG A 151 17.49 -11.85 6.90
CA ARG A 151 18.92 -11.53 6.78
C ARG A 151 19.79 -12.74 6.44
N CYS A 152 19.25 -13.95 6.52
CA CYS A 152 19.91 -15.12 5.97
C CYS A 152 19.51 -15.28 4.49
N PRO A 153 20.45 -15.38 3.54
CA PRO A 153 20.15 -15.72 2.14
C PRO A 153 19.39 -17.03 1.97
N LYS A 154 19.47 -17.93 2.97
CA LYS A 154 18.73 -19.19 2.99
C LYS A 154 17.45 -19.13 3.84
N SER A 155 17.17 -18.00 4.51
CA SER A 155 16.07 -17.83 5.45
C SER A 155 15.98 -18.91 6.54
N LEU A 156 17.14 -19.46 6.94
CA LEU A 156 17.24 -20.53 7.93
C LEU A 156 17.45 -19.98 9.34
N LEU A 157 16.70 -20.52 10.30
CA LEU A 157 16.86 -20.25 11.73
C LEU A 157 18.07 -21.00 12.31
N ASN A 158 18.25 -22.25 11.89
CA ASN A 158 19.31 -23.15 12.33
C ASN A 158 19.93 -23.85 11.13
N GLY A 159 21.21 -24.22 11.22
CA GLY A 159 21.92 -24.96 10.17
C GLY A 159 23.25 -24.31 9.78
N PRO A 160 24.01 -24.94 8.86
CA PRO A 160 25.30 -24.43 8.45
C PRO A 160 25.16 -23.07 7.77
N CYS A 161 25.88 -22.07 8.30
CA CYS A 161 26.06 -20.80 7.62
C CYS A 161 26.80 -21.07 6.31
N GLY A 162 26.20 -20.68 5.18
CA GLY A 162 26.84 -20.81 3.89
C GLY A 162 26.13 -19.93 2.87
N GLY A 163 26.90 -19.24 2.05
CA GLY A 163 26.43 -18.33 1.02
C GLY A 163 26.23 -16.88 1.49
N GLN A 164 26.76 -16.48 2.65
CA GLN A 164 26.62 -15.11 3.17
C GLN A 164 27.67 -14.14 2.58
N ASP A 165 28.88 -14.62 2.25
CA ASP A 165 29.93 -13.81 1.63
C ASP A 165 30.32 -14.41 0.27
N LYS A 166 30.02 -13.69 -0.81
CA LYS A 166 30.36 -14.08 -2.20
C LYS A 166 29.89 -15.50 -2.60
N GLY A 167 28.76 -15.97 -2.05
CA GLY A 167 28.22 -17.29 -2.36
C GLY A 167 29.00 -18.46 -1.75
N LYS A 168 29.85 -18.19 -0.75
CA LYS A 168 30.53 -19.20 0.08
C LYS A 168 29.95 -19.18 1.49
#